data_AF-A0A518C1U2-F1
#
_entry.id   AF-A0A518C1U2-F1
#
_cell.length_a   1.000
_cell.length_b   1.000
_cell.length_c   1.000
_cell.angle_alpha   90.00
_cell.angle_beta   90.00
_cell.angle_gamma   90.00
#
_symmetry.space_group_name_H-M   'P 1'
#
loop_
_entity.id
_entity.type
_entity.pdbx_description
1 polymer ?
#
loop_
_entity_poly.entity_id
_entity_poly.type
_entity_poly.pdbx_seq_one_letter_code
_entity_poly.pdbx_strand_id
1 'polypeptide(L)'
;MQLDKTRIAIRERELLEIYDLALIVMRVYWWKILQALAITAVPLTLINAGLLWVMEPDLVVNETAGWFIYYMITLIFLEAPLAGLPITLLLGDALFHDKPNWRRMCTGLWPVVPRIFWIIVVLRAILPGMVLAFIGSFAENYFAATMMFFVCCYAAILRAVRPYIGEILILEKNPVFSRQKDAITVGRRSSALHQPNFGDLVIRAMASSISVLLAASIVMNVFGLRGYVFGQWNWDDMFLFIWFPLALWLVVAFMTVVRFLCYLDLRIRREGWEVELVLRAEASRLKEVAG
;
A
#
# COMPACT_ATOMS: atom_id res chain seq x y z
N MET A 1 -0.56 -33.58 23.02
CA MET A 1 0.23 -32.48 22.42
C MET A 1 0.15 -32.64 20.91
N GLN A 2 -0.77 -31.94 20.24
CA GLN A 2 -0.94 -31.96 18.78
C GLN A 2 -0.57 -30.58 18.24
N LEU A 3 0.66 -30.47 17.72
CA LEU A 3 1.26 -29.26 17.15
C LEU A 3 0.81 -29.02 15.68
N ASP A 4 -0.11 -29.82 15.16
CA ASP A 4 -0.44 -29.91 13.72
C ASP A 4 -1.50 -28.93 13.20
N LYS A 5 -1.89 -27.92 13.99
CA LYS A 5 -2.92 -26.94 13.55
C LYS A 5 -2.51 -25.48 13.73
N THR A 6 -1.24 -25.16 13.52
CA THR A 6 -0.92 -23.83 12.99
C THR A 6 -1.44 -23.79 11.56
N ARG A 7 -2.54 -23.06 11.29
CA ARG A 7 -3.12 -22.94 9.93
C ARG A 7 -2.15 -22.35 8.90
N ILE A 8 -0.98 -21.91 9.33
CA ILE A 8 0.13 -21.43 8.52
C ILE A 8 1.38 -22.16 9.06
N ALA A 9 1.92 -23.12 8.30
CA ALA A 9 3.23 -23.69 8.59
C ALA A 9 4.28 -22.57 8.56
N ILE A 10 4.99 -22.41 9.67
CA ILE A 10 5.97 -21.34 9.90
C ILE A 10 7.33 -21.86 9.39
N ARG A 11 7.59 -21.59 8.12
CA ARG A 11 8.88 -21.79 7.44
C ARG A 11 9.30 -20.44 6.89
N GLU A 12 10.61 -20.19 6.82
CA GLU A 12 11.13 -19.08 6.02
C GLU A 12 10.57 -19.16 4.60
N ARG A 13 9.90 -18.10 4.15
CA ARG A 13 9.28 -18.10 2.83
C ARG A 13 10.18 -17.45 1.81
N GLU A 14 10.28 -18.08 0.65
CA GLU A 14 10.85 -17.42 -0.52
C GLU A 14 9.89 -16.34 -1.03
N LEU A 15 10.43 -15.35 -1.74
CA LEU A 15 9.65 -14.24 -2.28
C LEU A 15 8.48 -14.73 -3.15
N LEU A 16 8.69 -15.75 -4.00
CA LEU A 16 7.64 -16.31 -4.85
C LEU A 16 6.51 -16.96 -4.04
N GLU A 17 6.84 -17.66 -2.95
CA GLU A 17 5.85 -18.22 -2.03
C GLU A 17 5.02 -17.13 -1.35
N ILE A 18 5.61 -15.94 -1.13
CA ILE A 18 4.87 -14.78 -0.61
C ILE A 18 3.89 -14.24 -1.66
N TYR A 19 4.27 -14.17 -2.94
CA TYR A 19 3.35 -13.76 -4.00
C TYR A 19 2.20 -14.77 -4.19
N ASP A 20 2.49 -16.07 -4.14
CA ASP A 20 1.45 -17.11 -4.20
C ASP A 20 0.50 -17.02 -2.99
N LEU A 21 1.05 -16.89 -1.77
CA LEU A 21 0.24 -16.67 -0.59
C LEU A 21 -0.59 -15.39 -0.69
N ALA A 22 -0.06 -14.32 -1.28
CA ALA A 22 -0.80 -13.07 -1.49
C ALA A 22 -2.03 -13.29 -2.38
N LEU A 23 -1.94 -14.14 -3.42
CA LEU A 23 -3.09 -14.50 -4.25
C LEU A 23 -4.15 -15.27 -3.46
N ILE A 24 -3.73 -16.19 -2.58
CA ILE A 24 -4.65 -16.92 -1.70
C ILE A 24 -5.35 -15.95 -0.74
N VAL A 25 -4.60 -15.06 -0.10
CA VAL A 25 -5.15 -14.04 0.82
C VAL A 25 -6.11 -13.11 0.08
N MET A 26 -5.74 -12.65 -1.11
CA MET A 26 -6.61 -11.87 -1.97
C MET A 26 -7.90 -12.64 -2.28
N ARG A 27 -7.84 -13.91 -2.67
CA ARG A 27 -9.02 -14.72 -2.95
C ARG A 27 -9.93 -14.89 -1.73
N VAL A 28 -9.38 -15.09 -0.55
CA VAL A 28 -10.16 -15.29 0.69
C VAL A 28 -10.80 -13.99 1.17
N TYR A 29 -10.07 -12.87 1.07
CA TYR A 29 -10.49 -11.58 1.64
C TYR A 29 -10.86 -10.52 0.60
N TRP A 30 -11.02 -10.88 -0.69
CA TRP A 30 -11.13 -9.93 -1.81
C TRP A 30 -12.16 -8.82 -1.55
N TRP A 31 -13.34 -9.18 -1.05
CA TRP A 31 -14.41 -8.22 -0.79
C TRP A 31 -14.04 -7.23 0.32
N LYS A 32 -13.46 -7.73 1.42
CA LYS A 32 -13.02 -6.87 2.53
C LYS A 32 -11.84 -5.99 2.12
N ILE A 33 -10.94 -6.51 1.28
CA ILE A 33 -9.82 -5.75 0.72
C ILE A 33 -10.32 -4.64 -0.20
N LEU A 34 -11.33 -4.90 -1.04
CA LEU A 34 -11.94 -3.86 -1.87
C LEU A 34 -12.64 -2.79 -1.02
N GLN A 35 -13.36 -3.18 0.03
CA GLN A 35 -13.93 -2.22 0.98
C GLN A 35 -12.83 -1.38 1.66
N ALA A 36 -11.75 -2.03 2.11
CA ALA A 36 -10.60 -1.37 2.73
C ALA A 36 -9.96 -0.36 1.78
N LEU A 37 -9.72 -0.77 0.54
CA LEU A 37 -9.15 0.06 -0.51
C LEU A 37 -10.06 1.26 -0.77
N ALA A 38 -11.36 1.04 -0.92
CA ALA A 38 -12.32 2.09 -1.27
C ALA A 38 -12.37 3.24 -0.24
N ILE A 39 -12.16 2.95 1.05
CA ILE A 39 -12.13 3.97 2.12
C ILE A 39 -11.13 5.09 1.81
N THR A 40 -9.99 4.76 1.18
CA THR A 40 -8.94 5.71 0.86
C THR A 40 -8.82 6.00 -0.63
N ALA A 41 -8.92 4.99 -1.48
CA ALA A 41 -8.74 5.12 -2.93
C ALA A 41 -9.83 5.98 -3.57
N VAL A 42 -11.09 5.90 -3.12
CA VAL A 42 -12.18 6.73 -3.68
C VAL A 42 -11.94 8.22 -3.37
N PRO A 43 -11.74 8.64 -2.11
CA PRO A 43 -11.39 10.03 -1.82
C PRO A 43 -10.15 10.53 -2.57
N LEU A 44 -9.09 9.71 -2.64
CA LEU A 44 -7.86 10.08 -3.33
C LEU A 44 -8.06 10.22 -4.84
N THR A 45 -8.86 9.34 -5.46
CA THR A 45 -9.22 9.47 -6.88
C THR A 45 -9.98 10.76 -7.15
N LEU A 46 -10.91 11.13 -6.27
CA LEU A 46 -11.64 12.39 -6.40
C LEU A 46 -10.73 13.60 -6.23
N ILE A 47 -9.77 13.55 -5.30
CA ILE A 47 -8.75 14.59 -5.15
C ILE A 47 -7.90 14.68 -6.41
N ASN A 48 -7.39 13.56 -6.93
CA ASN A 48 -6.57 13.52 -8.15
C ASN A 48 -7.35 14.04 -9.36
N ALA A 49 -8.61 13.65 -9.50
CA ALA A 49 -9.50 14.17 -10.54
C ALA A 49 -9.66 15.70 -10.42
N GLY A 50 -9.83 16.23 -9.21
CA GLY A 50 -9.90 17.68 -8.96
C GLY A 50 -8.59 18.41 -9.24
N LEU A 51 -7.45 17.83 -8.85
CA LEU A 51 -6.12 18.40 -9.09
C LEU A 51 -5.78 18.48 -10.58
N LEU A 52 -6.21 17.46 -11.34
CA LEU A 52 -5.95 17.32 -12.76
C LEU A 52 -7.10 17.81 -13.64
N TRP A 53 -8.18 18.34 -13.04
CA TRP A 53 -9.36 18.78 -13.80
C TRP A 53 -9.03 19.83 -14.86
N VAL A 54 -8.06 20.71 -14.57
CA VAL A 54 -7.61 21.76 -15.48
C VAL A 54 -6.83 21.19 -16.68
N MET A 55 -6.22 20.02 -16.52
CA MET A 55 -5.66 19.22 -17.62
C MET A 55 -6.78 18.43 -18.29
N GLU A 56 -7.79 19.14 -18.79
CA GLU A 56 -8.84 18.54 -19.60
C GLU A 56 -8.16 17.92 -20.82
N PRO A 57 -8.23 16.59 -21.00
CA PRO A 57 -7.54 15.92 -22.08
C PRO A 57 -8.20 16.37 -23.39
N ASP A 58 -7.54 17.27 -24.12
CA ASP A 58 -7.98 17.63 -25.46
C ASP A 58 -7.84 16.39 -26.35
N LEU A 59 -8.96 15.71 -26.57
CA LEU A 59 -9.05 14.40 -27.25
C LEU A 59 -8.54 14.43 -28.70
N VAL A 60 -8.28 15.62 -29.25
CA VAL A 60 -7.72 15.82 -30.59
C VAL A 60 -6.18 15.77 -30.58
N VAL A 61 -5.53 16.11 -29.46
CA VAL A 61 -4.07 16.19 -29.34
C VAL A 61 -3.60 15.23 -28.25
N ASN A 62 -3.00 14.09 -28.65
CA ASN A 62 -2.51 13.03 -27.75
C ASN A 62 -1.54 13.50 -26.64
N GLU A 63 -0.99 14.72 -26.72
CA GLU A 63 -0.01 15.23 -25.77
C GLU A 63 -0.62 15.51 -24.38
N THR A 64 -1.82 16.09 -24.30
CA THR A 64 -2.50 16.39 -23.03
C THR A 64 -2.87 15.13 -22.26
N ALA A 65 -3.36 14.10 -22.96
CA ALA A 65 -3.63 12.77 -22.40
C ALA A 65 -2.35 12.12 -21.85
N GLY A 66 -1.21 12.29 -22.51
CA GLY A 66 0.09 11.80 -22.04
C GLY A 66 0.50 12.43 -20.71
N TRP A 67 0.34 13.75 -20.57
CA TRP A 67 0.59 14.45 -19.31
C TRP A 67 -0.36 14.02 -18.20
N PHE A 68 -1.65 13.90 -18.50
CA PHE A 68 -2.64 13.40 -17.54
C PHE A 68 -2.25 12.01 -17.01
N ILE A 69 -1.91 11.08 -17.90
CA ILE A 69 -1.49 9.72 -17.55
C ILE A 69 -0.24 9.77 -16.66
N TYR A 70 0.76 10.59 -17.02
CA TYR A 70 1.97 10.76 -16.23
C TYR A 70 1.66 11.25 -14.80
N TYR A 71 0.87 12.32 -14.66
CA TYR A 71 0.51 12.86 -13.35
C TYR A 71 -0.37 11.91 -12.54
N MET A 72 -1.33 11.23 -13.17
CA MET A 72 -2.18 10.24 -12.50
C MET A 72 -1.38 9.04 -11.98
N ILE A 73 -0.45 8.50 -12.78
CA ILE A 73 0.46 7.41 -12.35
C ILE A 73 1.31 7.88 -11.17
N THR A 74 1.92 9.06 -11.26
CA THR A 74 2.81 9.57 -10.21
C THR A 74 2.05 9.87 -8.91
N LEU A 75 0.86 10.46 -8.97
CA LEU A 75 -0.01 10.67 -7.82
C LEU A 75 -0.39 9.35 -7.15
N ILE A 76 -0.94 8.38 -7.90
CA ILE A 76 -1.32 7.07 -7.33
C ILE A 76 -0.10 6.33 -6.79
N PHE A 77 1.04 6.40 -7.48
CA PHE A 77 2.29 5.87 -6.97
C PHE A 77 2.62 6.47 -5.61
N LEU A 78 2.61 7.80 -5.45
CA LEU A 78 2.93 8.49 -4.21
C LEU A 78 1.92 8.17 -3.10
N GLU A 79 0.64 8.08 -3.43
CA GLU A 79 -0.48 7.85 -2.52
C GLU A 79 -0.67 6.39 -2.07
N ALA A 80 -0.13 5.43 -2.81
CA ALA A 80 -0.23 4.00 -2.53
C ALA A 80 0.03 3.61 -1.05
N PRO A 81 1.02 4.16 -0.33
CA PRO A 81 1.25 3.84 1.07
C PRO A 81 0.12 4.28 2.00
N LEU A 82 -0.57 5.38 1.68
CA LEU A 82 -1.74 5.87 2.41
C LEU A 82 -2.96 4.99 2.09
N ALA A 83 -3.16 4.67 0.81
CA ALA A 83 -4.26 3.80 0.37
C ALA A 83 -4.14 2.36 0.92
N GLY A 84 -2.91 1.90 1.19
CA GLY A 84 -2.67 0.59 1.77
C GLY A 84 -2.97 0.48 3.27
N LEU A 85 -3.09 1.59 4.01
CA LEU A 85 -3.24 1.56 5.48
C LEU A 85 -4.49 0.80 5.96
N PRO A 86 -5.69 0.99 5.37
CA PRO A 86 -6.86 0.22 5.78
C PRO A 86 -6.71 -1.29 5.51
N ILE A 87 -6.03 -1.65 4.42
CA ILE A 87 -5.74 -3.06 4.09
C ILE A 87 -4.78 -3.65 5.13
N THR A 88 -3.71 -2.94 5.49
CA THR A 88 -2.77 -3.36 6.55
C THR A 88 -3.47 -3.57 7.89
N LEU A 89 -4.39 -2.68 8.27
CA LEU A 89 -5.21 -2.86 9.48
C LEU A 89 -6.10 -4.09 9.40
N LEU A 90 -6.77 -4.27 8.26
CA LEU A 90 -7.71 -5.37 8.05
C LEU A 90 -7.00 -6.70 8.20
N LEU A 91 -5.85 -6.84 7.55
CA LEU A 91 -5.04 -8.04 7.60
C LEU A 91 -4.39 -8.25 8.98
N GLY A 92 -3.97 -7.16 9.63
CA GLY A 92 -3.50 -7.20 11.02
C GLY A 92 -4.57 -7.72 11.97
N ASP A 93 -5.81 -7.24 11.87
CA ASP A 93 -6.92 -7.70 12.71
C ASP A 93 -7.32 -9.15 12.38
N ALA A 94 -7.37 -9.50 11.10
CA ALA A 94 -7.69 -10.86 10.63
C ALA A 94 -6.66 -11.92 11.03
N LEU A 95 -5.42 -11.52 11.37
CA LEU A 95 -4.40 -12.43 11.89
C LEU A 95 -4.68 -12.84 13.35
N PHE A 96 -5.35 -11.98 14.14
CA PHE A 96 -5.53 -12.19 15.58
C PHE A 96 -6.98 -12.51 15.99
N HIS A 97 -7.97 -12.25 15.12
CA HIS A 97 -9.37 -12.42 15.44
C HIS A 97 -10.12 -13.19 14.33
N ASP A 98 -11.04 -14.07 14.73
CA ASP A 98 -11.84 -14.89 13.79
C ASP A 98 -12.76 -14.05 12.89
N LYS A 99 -13.18 -12.87 13.35
CA LYS A 99 -14.07 -11.97 12.61
C LYS A 99 -13.54 -10.53 12.67
N PRO A 100 -12.97 -10.00 11.57
CA PRO A 100 -12.47 -8.64 11.56
C PRO A 100 -13.63 -7.64 11.68
N ASN A 101 -13.45 -6.61 12.50
CA ASN A 101 -14.49 -5.62 12.82
C ASN A 101 -14.02 -4.17 12.57
N TRP A 102 -14.63 -3.52 11.57
CA TRP A 102 -14.33 -2.15 11.16
C TRP A 102 -14.37 -1.13 12.29
N ARG A 103 -15.36 -1.22 13.20
CA ARG A 103 -15.52 -0.25 14.29
C ARG A 103 -14.29 -0.23 15.20
N ARG A 104 -13.77 -1.41 15.53
CA ARG A 104 -12.59 -1.59 16.39
C ARG A 104 -11.34 -1.02 15.72
N MET A 105 -11.17 -1.30 14.43
CA MET A 105 -10.03 -0.84 13.63
C MET A 105 -10.00 0.70 13.55
N CYS A 106 -11.14 1.34 13.25
CA CYS A 106 -11.24 2.80 13.14
C CYS A 106 -11.00 3.51 14.48
N THR A 107 -11.56 3.00 15.60
CA THR A 107 -11.31 3.59 16.93
C THR A 107 -9.85 3.50 17.34
N GLY A 108 -9.15 2.43 16.93
CA GLY A 108 -7.73 2.25 17.21
C GLY A 108 -6.81 3.15 16.41
N LEU A 109 -7.28 3.70 15.28
CA LEU A 109 -6.50 4.55 14.38
C LEU A 109 -6.43 6.01 14.83
N TRP A 110 -7.49 6.53 15.44
CA TRP A 110 -7.62 7.96 15.74
C TRP A 110 -6.40 8.55 16.48
N PRO A 111 -5.82 7.89 17.51
CA PRO A 111 -4.64 8.42 18.20
C PRO A 111 -3.36 8.46 17.34
N VAL A 112 -3.33 7.74 16.22
CA VAL A 112 -2.17 7.59 15.33
C VAL A 112 -2.29 8.50 14.10
N VAL A 113 -3.46 9.08 13.81
CA VAL A 113 -3.71 9.94 12.64
C VAL A 113 -2.72 11.10 12.50
N PRO A 114 -2.38 11.87 13.55
CA PRO A 114 -1.40 12.96 13.41
C PRO A 114 -0.01 12.46 12.98
N ARG A 115 0.34 11.24 13.41
CA ARG A 115 1.60 10.59 13.06
C ARG A 115 1.58 10.08 11.62
N ILE A 116 0.45 9.53 11.17
CA ILE A 116 0.21 9.14 9.77
C ILE A 116 0.37 10.36 8.87
N PHE A 117 -0.24 11.49 9.23
CA PHE A 117 -0.11 12.72 8.45
C PHE A 117 1.37 13.15 8.31
N TRP A 118 2.11 13.24 9.42
CA TRP A 118 3.51 13.67 9.35
C TRP A 118 4.42 12.71 8.57
N ILE A 119 4.28 11.41 8.79
CA ILE A 119 5.20 10.42 8.22
C ILE A 119 4.82 10.06 6.78
N ILE A 120 3.53 9.87 6.51
CA ILE A 120 3.08 9.36 5.21
C ILE A 120 2.73 10.52 4.28
N VAL A 121 1.98 11.52 4.75
CA VAL A 121 1.55 12.61 3.87
C VAL A 121 2.71 13.57 3.57
N VAL A 122 3.50 13.95 4.58
CA VAL A 122 4.61 14.90 4.41
C VAL A 122 5.91 14.18 4.04
N LEU A 123 6.45 13.33 4.93
CA LEU A 123 7.78 12.73 4.74
C LEU A 123 7.85 11.72 3.59
N ARG A 124 6.74 11.08 3.19
CA ARG A 124 6.68 10.23 1.98
C ARG A 124 6.21 10.96 0.74
N ALA A 125 6.27 12.28 0.76
CA ALA A 125 6.12 13.17 -0.38
C ALA A 125 4.77 13.14 -1.11
N ILE A 126 3.69 12.69 -0.45
CA ILE A 126 2.33 12.76 -1.02
C ILE A 126 1.93 14.22 -1.21
N LEU A 127 2.05 15.05 -0.16
CA LEU A 127 1.68 16.46 -0.24
C LEU A 127 2.56 17.25 -1.23
N PRO A 128 3.91 17.13 -1.22
CA PRO A 128 4.75 17.68 -2.28
C PRO A 128 4.33 17.24 -3.69
N GLY A 129 3.99 15.96 -3.87
CA GLY A 129 3.49 15.45 -5.15
C GLY A 129 2.18 16.11 -5.57
N MET A 130 1.19 16.19 -4.67
CA MET A 130 -0.09 16.86 -4.93
C MET A 130 0.09 18.33 -5.31
N VAL A 131 0.97 19.05 -4.62
CA VAL A 131 1.28 20.46 -4.93
C VAL A 131 1.94 20.58 -6.30
N LEU A 132 2.89 19.70 -6.63
CA LEU A 132 3.54 19.71 -7.96
C LEU A 132 2.56 19.33 -9.08
N ALA A 133 1.66 18.37 -8.85
CA ALA A 133 0.61 18.02 -9.79
C ALA A 133 -0.36 19.19 -10.03
N PHE A 134 -0.75 19.88 -8.95
CA PHE A 134 -1.58 21.09 -9.05
C PHE A 134 -0.88 22.19 -9.85
N ILE A 135 0.38 22.50 -9.54
CA ILE A 135 1.13 23.52 -10.30
C ILE A 135 1.30 23.09 -11.76
N GLY A 136 1.59 21.81 -11.97
CA GLY A 136 1.73 21.20 -13.29
C GLY A 136 0.45 21.20 -14.09
N SER A 137 -0.73 21.27 -13.47
CA SER A 137 -2.01 21.22 -14.20
C SER A 137 -2.44 22.54 -14.84
N PHE A 138 -1.93 23.69 -14.38
CA PHE A 138 -2.27 25.00 -14.96
C PHE A 138 -1.40 25.41 -16.15
N ALA A 139 -0.22 24.80 -16.31
CA ALA A 139 0.69 25.12 -17.38
C ALA A 139 1.46 23.85 -17.74
N GLU A 140 1.75 23.63 -19.02
CA GLU A 140 2.67 22.58 -19.51
C GLU A 140 4.09 22.84 -19.01
N ASN A 141 4.25 22.65 -17.70
CA ASN A 141 5.38 23.12 -16.95
C ASN A 141 6.35 21.96 -16.77
N TYR A 142 7.26 21.83 -17.74
CA TYR A 142 8.32 20.83 -17.71
C TYR A 142 9.13 20.85 -16.39
N PHE A 143 9.24 22.00 -15.73
CA PHE A 143 9.88 22.08 -14.42
C PHE A 143 9.09 21.33 -13.34
N ALA A 144 7.76 21.49 -13.29
CA ALA A 144 6.91 20.78 -12.34
C ALA A 144 6.98 19.26 -12.57
N ALA A 145 6.93 18.82 -13.83
CA ALA A 145 7.10 17.40 -14.19
C ALA A 145 8.49 16.87 -13.80
N THR A 146 9.55 17.64 -14.04
CA THR A 146 10.91 17.26 -13.66
C THR A 146 11.06 17.13 -12.14
N MET A 147 10.51 18.07 -11.37
CA MET A 147 10.48 17.99 -9.91
C MET A 147 9.66 16.80 -9.42
N MET A 148 8.52 16.50 -10.07
CA MET A 148 7.69 15.33 -9.78
C MET A 148 8.48 14.02 -9.95
N PHE A 149 9.28 13.92 -11.01
CA PHE A 149 10.19 12.79 -11.21
C PHE A 149 11.17 12.62 -10.04
N PHE A 150 11.85 13.69 -9.62
CA PHE A 150 12.76 13.64 -8.46
C PHE A 150 12.05 13.27 -7.16
N VAL A 151 10.82 13.76 -6.95
CA VAL A 151 9.97 13.37 -5.81
C VAL A 151 9.63 11.88 -5.86
N CYS A 152 9.31 11.34 -7.04
CA CYS A 152 9.06 9.91 -7.22
C CYS A 152 10.33 9.07 -6.95
N CYS A 153 11.50 9.50 -7.43
CA CYS A 153 12.79 8.87 -7.13
C CYS A 153 13.07 8.86 -5.62
N TYR A 154 12.88 9.99 -4.95
CA TYR A 154 13.01 10.10 -3.50
C TYR A 154 12.07 9.13 -2.77
N ALA A 155 10.79 9.10 -3.15
CA ALA A 155 9.81 8.20 -2.58
C ALA A 155 10.15 6.72 -2.83
N ALA A 156 10.67 6.38 -4.02
CA ALA A 156 11.10 5.03 -4.37
C ALA A 156 12.28 4.57 -3.48
N ILE A 157 13.29 5.43 -3.29
CA ILE A 157 14.43 5.15 -2.41
C ILE A 157 13.95 4.93 -0.97
N LEU A 158 13.07 5.80 -0.45
CA LEU A 158 12.53 5.62 0.89
C LEU A 158 11.76 4.31 1.05
N ARG A 159 11.02 3.89 0.01
CA ARG A 159 10.28 2.62 0.01
C ARG A 159 11.20 1.41 -0.06
N ALA A 160 12.33 1.50 -0.76
CA ALA A 160 13.31 0.43 -0.80
C ALA A 160 14.04 0.26 0.55
N VAL A 161 14.44 1.37 1.17
CA VAL A 161 15.23 1.35 2.42
C VAL A 161 14.36 1.07 3.65
N ARG A 162 13.13 1.59 3.67
CA ARG A 162 12.21 1.46 4.81
C ARG A 162 10.79 1.13 4.38
N PRO A 163 10.53 -0.01 3.71
CA PRO A 163 9.20 -0.33 3.18
C PRO A 163 8.11 -0.36 4.24
N TYR A 164 8.40 -0.87 5.45
CA TYR A 164 7.37 -1.26 6.43
C TYR A 164 7.05 -0.22 7.50
N ILE A 165 7.33 1.07 7.26
CA ILE A 165 7.02 2.13 8.24
C ILE A 165 5.51 2.22 8.51
N GLY A 166 4.67 2.00 7.50
CA GLY A 166 3.21 2.05 7.65
C GLY A 166 2.72 0.98 8.62
N GLU A 167 3.21 -0.25 8.45
CA GLU A 167 2.94 -1.40 9.31
C GLU A 167 3.40 -1.14 10.75
N ILE A 168 4.65 -0.67 10.95
CA ILE A 168 5.17 -0.33 12.28
C ILE A 168 4.31 0.75 12.95
N LEU A 169 3.93 1.79 12.20
CA LEU A 169 3.17 2.91 12.75
C LEU A 169 1.78 2.48 13.21
N ILE A 170 1.12 1.66 12.40
CA ILE A 170 -0.27 1.26 12.60
C ILE A 170 -0.39 0.11 13.61
N LEU A 171 0.39 -0.95 13.41
CA LEU A 171 0.25 -2.20 14.15
C LEU A 171 0.97 -2.12 15.50
N GLU A 172 2.15 -1.50 15.55
CA GLU A 172 2.95 -1.40 16.78
C GLU A 172 2.66 -0.11 17.57
N LYS A 173 2.01 0.89 16.95
CA LYS A 173 1.57 2.14 17.60
C LYS A 173 2.68 2.94 18.31
N ASN A 174 3.93 2.73 17.90
CA ASN A 174 5.10 3.38 18.48
C ASN A 174 5.03 4.93 18.34
N PRO A 175 5.53 5.70 19.33
CA PRO A 175 5.59 7.15 19.25
C PRO A 175 6.63 7.62 18.20
N VAL A 176 6.34 8.71 17.48
CA VAL A 176 7.31 9.32 16.55
C VAL A 176 8.43 10.01 17.32
N PHE A 177 8.03 10.81 18.31
CA PHE A 177 8.90 11.49 19.25
C PHE A 177 8.52 11.06 20.66
N SER A 178 9.52 10.72 21.47
CA SER A 178 9.31 10.47 22.89
C SER A 178 10.35 11.24 23.70
N ARG A 179 9.90 11.82 24.83
CA ARG A 179 10.78 12.43 25.83
C ARG A 179 11.30 11.41 26.84
N GLN A 180 10.69 10.23 26.93
CA GLN A 180 11.10 9.14 27.81
C GLN A 180 12.24 8.35 27.16
N LYS A 181 13.33 8.13 27.89
CA LYS A 181 14.53 7.44 27.38
C LYS A 181 14.27 5.97 27.01
N ASP A 182 13.33 5.33 27.70
CA ASP A 182 13.00 3.90 27.54
C ASP A 182 11.95 3.62 26.45
N ALA A 183 11.30 4.65 25.92
CA ALA A 183 10.30 4.48 24.88
C ALA A 183 10.96 4.20 23.52
N ILE A 184 10.61 3.09 22.89
CA ILE A 184 11.07 2.76 21.53
C ILE A 184 10.29 3.61 20.52
N THR A 185 10.97 4.59 19.92
CA THR A 185 10.40 5.42 18.85
C THR A 185 10.27 4.66 17.52
N VAL A 186 9.38 5.13 16.63
CA VAL A 186 9.24 4.61 15.25
C VAL A 186 10.58 4.59 14.51
N GLY A 187 11.41 5.63 14.68
CA GLY A 187 12.72 5.72 14.04
C GLY A 187 13.67 4.62 14.51
N ARG A 188 13.81 4.44 15.83
CA ARG A 188 14.65 3.38 16.41
C ARG A 188 14.16 2.00 16.00
N ARG A 189 12.84 1.77 16.07
CA ARG A 189 12.22 0.51 15.67
C ARG A 189 12.42 0.20 14.19
N SER A 190 12.20 1.18 13.32
CA SER A 190 12.43 1.06 11.89
C SER A 190 13.89 0.74 11.59
N SER A 191 14.85 1.39 12.24
CA SER A 191 16.27 1.08 12.04
C SER A 191 16.62 -0.33 12.48
N ALA A 192 16.14 -0.76 13.66
CA ALA A 192 16.37 -2.11 14.18
C ALA A 192 15.80 -3.21 13.27
N LEU A 193 14.64 -2.96 12.65
CA LEU A 193 14.00 -3.93 11.76
C LEU A 193 14.65 -3.99 10.37
N HIS A 194 15.04 -2.84 9.80
CA HIS A 194 15.46 -2.77 8.40
C HIS A 194 16.99 -2.86 8.19
N GLN A 195 17.83 -2.30 9.08
CA GLN A 195 19.29 -2.28 8.87
C GLN A 195 19.92 -3.68 8.73
N PRO A 196 19.58 -4.67 9.57
CA PRO A 196 20.18 -6.00 9.47
C PRO A 196 19.77 -6.77 8.21
N ASN A 197 18.72 -6.32 7.50
CA ASN A 197 18.11 -7.03 6.38
C ASN A 197 18.22 -6.24 5.06
N PHE A 198 19.14 -5.29 4.97
CA PHE A 198 19.23 -4.39 3.81
C PHE A 198 19.30 -5.13 2.46
N GLY A 199 20.10 -6.20 2.36
CA GLY A 199 20.19 -7.00 1.13
C GLY A 199 18.86 -7.63 0.70
N ASP A 200 18.13 -8.23 1.64
CA ASP A 200 16.81 -8.82 1.39
C ASP A 200 15.78 -7.73 1.01
N LEU A 201 15.83 -6.56 1.67
CA LEU A 201 14.97 -5.43 1.34
C LEU A 201 15.20 -4.91 -0.08
N VAL A 202 16.45 -4.87 -0.55
CA VAL A 202 16.76 -4.48 -1.93
C VAL A 202 16.18 -5.48 -2.93
N ILE A 203 16.31 -6.78 -2.67
CA ILE A 203 15.71 -7.83 -3.53
C ILE A 203 14.18 -7.69 -3.56
N ARG A 204 13.55 -7.46 -2.41
CA ARG A 204 12.09 -7.21 -2.32
C ARG A 204 11.68 -5.92 -3.04
N ALA A 205 12.50 -4.88 -2.98
CA ALA A 205 12.27 -3.64 -3.72
C ALA A 205 12.35 -3.87 -5.23
N MET A 206 13.35 -4.60 -5.72
CA MET A 206 13.46 -4.99 -7.13
C MET A 206 12.27 -5.83 -7.55
N ALA A 207 11.87 -6.81 -6.74
CA ALA A 207 10.70 -7.62 -6.99
C ALA A 207 9.41 -6.81 -7.08
N SER A 208 9.30 -5.73 -6.31
CA SER A 208 8.11 -4.86 -6.36
C SER A 208 7.93 -4.15 -7.70
N SER A 209 8.95 -4.11 -8.57
CA SER A 209 8.83 -3.61 -9.95
C SER A 209 7.86 -4.42 -10.80
N ILE A 210 7.52 -5.66 -10.40
CA ILE A 210 6.45 -6.45 -11.04
C ILE A 210 5.11 -5.72 -11.06
N SER A 211 4.90 -4.79 -10.12
CA SER A 211 3.72 -3.92 -10.08
C SER A 211 3.54 -3.09 -11.35
N VAL A 212 4.63 -2.69 -12.02
CA VAL A 212 4.57 -1.94 -13.28
C VAL A 212 4.02 -2.81 -14.40
N LEU A 213 4.50 -4.05 -14.52
CA LEU A 213 4.01 -5.01 -15.50
C LEU A 213 2.56 -5.40 -15.23
N LEU A 214 2.20 -5.56 -13.96
CA LEU A 214 0.83 -5.86 -13.55
C LEU A 214 -0.12 -4.69 -13.85
N ALA A 215 0.30 -3.46 -13.58
CA ALA A 215 -0.46 -2.25 -13.92
C ALA A 215 -0.68 -2.12 -15.43
N ALA A 216 0.38 -2.25 -16.22
CA ALA A 216 0.28 -2.24 -17.67
C ALA A 216 -0.65 -3.35 -18.18
N SER A 217 -0.54 -4.56 -17.64
CA SER A 217 -1.40 -5.68 -18.00
C SER A 217 -2.87 -5.39 -17.71
N ILE A 218 -3.22 -4.93 -16.50
CA ILE A 218 -4.61 -4.65 -16.13
C ILE A 218 -5.16 -3.49 -16.96
N VAL A 219 -4.42 -2.39 -17.10
CA VAL A 219 -4.84 -1.22 -17.89
C VAL A 219 -5.10 -1.60 -19.35
N MET A 220 -4.18 -2.35 -19.97
CA MET A 220 -4.33 -2.78 -21.37
C MET A 220 -5.48 -3.77 -21.56
N ASN A 221 -5.73 -4.65 -20.57
CA ASN A 221 -6.90 -5.53 -20.61
C ASN A 221 -8.21 -4.75 -20.49
N VAL A 222 -8.29 -3.74 -19.63
CA VAL A 222 -9.48 -2.89 -19.50
C VAL A 222 -9.71 -2.07 -20.78
N PHE A 223 -8.64 -1.49 -21.34
CA PHE A 223 -8.68 -0.76 -22.61
C PHE A 223 -9.12 -1.66 -23.76
N GLY A 224 -8.51 -2.85 -23.89
CA GLY A 224 -8.86 -3.83 -24.91
C GLY A 224 -10.30 -4.35 -24.76
N LEU A 225 -10.72 -4.69 -23.55
CA LEU A 225 -12.10 -5.12 -23.27
C LEU A 225 -13.10 -4.06 -23.73
N ARG A 226 -12.82 -2.78 -23.45
CA ARG A 226 -13.67 -1.67 -23.87
C ARG A 226 -13.69 -1.50 -25.39
N GLY A 227 -12.54 -1.61 -26.04
CA GLY A 227 -12.42 -1.59 -27.49
C GLY A 227 -13.19 -2.73 -28.18
N TYR A 228 -13.05 -3.96 -27.69
CA TYR A 228 -13.69 -5.14 -28.28
C TYR A 228 -15.19 -5.24 -27.98
N VAL A 229 -15.63 -4.92 -26.77
CA VAL A 229 -17.04 -5.09 -26.35
C VAL A 229 -17.89 -3.88 -26.73
N PHE A 230 -17.36 -2.67 -26.59
CA PHE A 230 -18.13 -1.42 -26.79
C PHE A 230 -17.70 -0.65 -28.05
N GLY A 231 -16.67 -1.11 -28.78
CA GLY A 231 -16.15 -0.41 -29.96
C GLY A 231 -15.40 0.89 -29.63
N GLN A 232 -15.09 1.14 -28.35
CA GLN A 232 -14.50 2.39 -27.88
C GLN A 232 -12.99 2.25 -27.69
N TRP A 233 -12.21 2.67 -28.68
CA TRP A 233 -10.73 2.62 -28.68
C TRP A 233 -10.07 3.95 -28.28
N ASN A 234 -10.83 4.85 -27.68
CA ASN A 234 -10.38 6.23 -27.40
C ASN A 234 -10.00 6.40 -25.93
N TRP A 235 -9.03 7.25 -25.64
CA TRP A 235 -8.67 7.69 -24.29
C TRP A 235 -9.63 8.79 -23.81
N ASP A 236 -10.91 8.44 -23.65
CA ASP A 236 -11.94 9.38 -23.20
C ASP A 236 -11.88 9.64 -21.68
N ASP A 237 -12.65 10.63 -21.24
CA ASP A 237 -12.71 11.01 -19.82
C ASP A 237 -13.13 9.84 -18.92
N MET A 238 -14.08 9.03 -19.38
CA MET A 238 -14.50 7.85 -18.64
C MET A 238 -13.34 6.87 -18.43
N PHE A 239 -12.51 6.65 -19.44
CA PHE A 239 -11.31 5.83 -19.28
C PHE A 239 -10.29 6.48 -18.34
N LEU A 240 -9.95 7.75 -18.59
CA LEU A 240 -8.89 8.44 -17.87
C LEU A 240 -9.21 8.71 -16.39
N PHE A 241 -10.43 9.12 -16.07
CA PHE A 241 -10.83 9.47 -14.70
C PHE A 241 -11.40 8.30 -13.89
N ILE A 242 -11.86 7.22 -14.54
CA ILE A 242 -12.50 6.09 -13.84
C ILE A 242 -11.70 4.80 -14.03
N TRP A 243 -11.63 4.28 -15.26
CA TRP A 243 -11.07 2.94 -15.50
C TRP A 243 -9.57 2.87 -15.25
N PHE A 244 -8.84 3.90 -15.67
CA PHE A 244 -7.40 3.99 -15.52
C PHE A 244 -6.96 4.03 -14.05
N PRO A 245 -7.43 4.97 -13.21
CA PRO A 245 -7.07 4.97 -11.79
C PRO A 245 -7.59 3.71 -11.07
N LEU A 246 -8.77 3.20 -11.41
CA LEU A 246 -9.29 1.95 -10.84
C LEU A 246 -8.33 0.78 -11.07
N ALA A 247 -7.82 0.61 -12.30
CA ALA A 247 -6.84 -0.42 -12.62
C ALA A 247 -5.57 -0.29 -11.78
N LEU A 248 -5.06 0.93 -11.60
CA LEU A 248 -3.88 1.20 -10.78
C LEU A 248 -4.13 0.92 -9.29
N TRP A 249 -5.30 1.28 -8.76
CA TRP A 249 -5.66 0.99 -7.37
C TRP A 249 -5.78 -0.50 -7.07
N LEU A 250 -6.24 -1.32 -8.03
CA LEU A 250 -6.25 -2.78 -7.87
C LEU A 250 -4.83 -3.35 -7.71
N VAL A 251 -3.86 -2.81 -8.43
CA VAL A 251 -2.44 -3.16 -8.27
C VAL A 251 -1.94 -2.74 -6.90
N VAL A 252 -2.26 -1.51 -6.46
CA VAL A 252 -1.90 -1.02 -5.12
C VAL A 252 -2.45 -1.94 -4.04
N ALA A 253 -3.68 -2.41 -4.17
CA ALA A 253 -4.29 -3.34 -3.23
C ALA A 253 -3.50 -4.66 -3.15
N PHE A 254 -3.22 -5.28 -4.31
CA PHE A 254 -2.43 -6.51 -4.38
C PHE A 254 -1.04 -6.34 -3.77
N MET A 255 -0.32 -5.29 -4.16
CA MET A 255 1.02 -5.01 -3.66
C MET A 255 1.04 -4.67 -2.17
N THR A 256 -0.05 -4.11 -1.62
CA THR A 256 -0.19 -3.90 -0.17
C THR A 256 -0.29 -5.23 0.58
N VAL A 257 -1.02 -6.22 0.04
CA VAL A 257 -1.07 -7.57 0.63
C VAL A 257 0.31 -8.21 0.61
N VAL A 258 1.02 -8.16 -0.53
CA VAL A 258 2.39 -8.69 -0.65
C VAL A 258 3.31 -8.01 0.37
N ARG A 259 3.26 -6.68 0.48
CA ARG A 259 4.06 -5.92 1.45
C ARG A 259 3.76 -6.32 2.89
N PHE A 260 2.49 -6.51 3.23
CA PHE A 260 2.06 -6.95 4.56
C PHE A 260 2.61 -8.35 4.91
N LEU A 261 2.56 -9.29 3.97
CA LEU A 261 3.11 -10.64 4.16
C LEU A 261 4.64 -10.61 4.29
N CYS A 262 5.32 -9.79 3.50
CA CYS A 262 6.76 -9.56 3.64
C CYS A 262 7.13 -8.98 5.02
N TYR A 263 6.32 -8.05 5.55
CA TYR A 263 6.50 -7.51 6.90
C TYR A 263 6.37 -8.60 7.97
N LEU A 264 5.36 -9.47 7.87
CA LEU A 264 5.19 -10.59 8.80
C LEU A 264 6.35 -11.58 8.72
N ASP A 265 6.78 -11.96 7.51
CA ASP A 265 7.93 -12.86 7.30
C ASP A 265 9.19 -12.30 7.98
N LEU A 266 9.45 -11.00 7.80
CA LEU A 266 10.63 -10.35 8.39
C LEU A 266 10.56 -10.30 9.93
N ARG A 267 9.36 -10.13 10.51
CA ARG A 267 9.17 -10.17 11.97
C ARG A 267 9.29 -11.57 12.53
N ILE A 268 8.74 -12.58 11.85
CA ILE A 268 8.88 -13.99 12.25
C ILE A 268 10.37 -14.37 12.34
N ARG A 269 11.16 -14.04 11.32
CA ARG A 269 12.61 -14.32 11.26
C ARG A 269 13.42 -13.65 12.37
N ARG A 270 13.07 -12.42 12.76
CA ARG A 270 13.91 -11.60 13.65
C ARG A 270 13.47 -11.57 15.11
N GLU A 271 12.17 -11.69 15.36
CA GLU A 271 11.62 -11.49 16.70
C GLU A 271 11.20 -12.82 17.35
N GLY A 272 11.40 -13.95 16.67
CA GLY A 272 10.94 -15.24 17.17
C GLY A 272 9.43 -15.24 17.39
N TRP A 273 8.69 -14.45 16.59
CA TRP A 273 7.24 -14.26 16.71
C TRP A 273 6.47 -15.58 16.56
N GLU A 274 7.11 -16.62 16.01
CA GLU A 274 6.59 -17.99 16.03
C GLU A 274 6.22 -18.46 17.44
N VAL A 275 7.08 -18.19 18.43
CA VAL A 275 6.89 -18.67 19.80
C VAL A 275 5.73 -17.92 20.44
N GLU A 276 5.66 -16.60 20.23
CA GLU A 276 4.57 -15.78 20.76
C GLU A 276 3.21 -16.15 20.15
N LEU A 277 3.16 -16.37 18.83
CA LEU A 277 1.92 -16.74 18.14
C LEU A 277 1.43 -18.14 18.56
N VAL A 278 2.34 -19.10 18.71
CA VAL A 278 2.01 -20.45 19.21
C VAL A 278 1.48 -20.39 20.63
N LEU A 279 2.11 -19.61 21.52
CA LEU A 279 1.66 -19.43 22.89
C LEU A 279 0.28 -18.75 22.99
N ARG A 280 0.00 -17.74 22.15
CA ARG A 280 -1.30 -17.06 22.11
C ARG A 280 -2.42 -17.95 21.57
N ALA A 281 -2.13 -18.77 20.55
CA ALA A 281 -3.08 -19.75 20.03
C ALA A 281 -3.42 -20.80 21.10
N GLU A 282 -2.40 -21.29 21.83
CA GLU A 282 -2.58 -22.25 22.93
C GLU A 282 -3.39 -21.65 24.09
N ALA A 283 -3.09 -20.41 24.47
CA ALA A 283 -3.84 -19.70 25.51
C ALA A 283 -5.32 -19.50 25.14
N SER A 284 -5.62 -19.24 23.86
CA SER A 284 -6.99 -19.10 23.37
C SER A 284 -7.74 -20.45 23.43
N ARG A 285 -7.08 -21.54 23.04
CA ARG A 285 -7.64 -22.90 23.18
C ARG A 285 -7.93 -23.26 24.63
N LEU A 286 -7.02 -22.95 25.55
CA LEU A 286 -7.22 -23.22 26.98
C LEU A 286 -8.42 -22.43 27.54
N LYS A 287 -8.67 -21.21 27.07
CA LYS A 287 -9.86 -20.44 27.44
C LYS A 287 -11.16 -21.06 26.91
N GLU A 288 -11.14 -21.63 25.72
CA GLU A 288 -12.30 -22.34 25.16
C GLU A 288 -12.59 -23.68 25.86
N VAL A 289 -11.56 -24.34 26.42
CA VAL A 289 -11.72 -25.60 27.17
C VAL A 289 -12.11 -25.37 28.63
N ALA A 290 -11.73 -24.22 29.20
CA ALA A 290 -12.00 -23.87 30.60
C ALA A 290 -13.30 -23.09 30.84
N GLY A 291 -13.98 -22.63 29.78
CA GLY A 291 -15.28 -21.95 29.82
C GLY A 291 -16.39 -22.87 29.33
#